data_AF-A0A4P5YK83-F1
#
_entry.id   AF-A0A4P5YK83-F1
#
_cell.length_a   1.000
_cell.length_b   1.000
_cell.length_c   1.000
_cell.angle_alpha   90.00
_cell.angle_beta   90.00
_cell.angle_gamma   90.00
#
_symmetry.space_group_name_H-M   'P 1'
#
loop_
_entity.id
_entity.type
_entity.pdbx_description
1 polymer ?
#
loop_
_entity_poly.entity_id
_entity_poly.type
_entity_poly.pdbx_seq_one_letter_code
_entity_poly.pdbx_strand_id
1 'polypeptide(L)'
;MPTTILVVDDDTLIRKLVGAHLRAWGYEVATASGVEEALAVLGARHVHIVLTDIEMPGRDGYDLLRILRDQHPLIRAIVLTSHDEVSTVLDVLKLGAFSFVSKPILDPEILAQAVAQAEVVLRGWLDRLASVSRRRKPSGTTAVEPHAAQTPVPESPGPLTDFLLPTDQLVPLP
;
A
#
# COMPACT_ATOMS: atom_id res chain seq x y z
N MET A 1 0.49 9.86 -16.76
CA MET A 1 1.73 9.89 -15.96
C MET A 1 2.27 8.47 -15.93
N PRO A 2 3.60 8.27 -16.02
CA PRO A 2 4.19 6.95 -15.88
C PRO A 2 3.91 6.38 -14.48
N THR A 3 3.73 5.07 -14.39
CA THR A 3 3.52 4.38 -13.12
C THR A 3 4.84 4.34 -12.36
N THR A 4 4.90 5.00 -11.20
CA THR A 4 6.05 4.99 -10.29
C THR A 4 6.04 3.76 -9.39
N ILE A 5 7.17 3.04 -9.38
CA ILE A 5 7.38 1.78 -8.67
C ILE A 5 8.54 1.94 -7.68
N LEU A 6 8.34 1.48 -6.45
CA LEU A 6 9.39 1.41 -5.43
C LEU A 6 9.88 -0.02 -5.29
N VAL A 7 11.19 -0.25 -5.41
CA VAL A 7 11.83 -1.55 -5.14
C VAL A 7 12.52 -1.50 -3.78
N VAL A 8 12.14 -2.40 -2.88
CA VAL A 8 12.64 -2.51 -1.50
C VAL A 8 13.28 -3.88 -1.34
N ASP A 9 14.59 -3.91 -1.12
CA ASP A 9 15.37 -5.15 -0.99
C ASP A 9 16.70 -4.76 -0.36
N ASP A 10 17.29 -5.52 0.55
CA ASP A 10 18.59 -5.17 1.15
C ASP A 10 19.76 -5.50 0.20
N ASP A 11 19.57 -6.42 -0.75
CA ASP A 11 20.56 -6.75 -1.77
C ASP A 11 20.62 -5.68 -2.88
N THR A 12 21.77 -5.04 -2.97
CA THR A 12 22.03 -3.98 -3.96
C THR A 12 22.02 -4.49 -5.40
N LEU A 13 22.43 -5.73 -5.65
CA LEU A 13 22.41 -6.34 -6.98
C LEU A 13 20.97 -6.61 -7.41
N ILE A 14 20.13 -7.14 -6.52
CA ILE A 14 18.72 -7.38 -6.80
C ILE A 14 18.00 -6.06 -7.09
N ARG A 15 18.17 -5.02 -6.25
CA ARG A 15 17.60 -3.69 -6.50
C ARG A 15 17.99 -3.13 -7.86
N LYS A 16 19.26 -3.26 -8.24
CA LYS A 16 19.77 -2.77 -9.54
C LYS A 16 19.18 -3.56 -10.71
N LEU A 17 19.13 -4.88 -10.61
CA LEU A 17 18.60 -5.77 -11.65
C LEU A 17 17.10 -5.51 -11.88
N VAL A 18 16.30 -5.60 -10.83
CA VAL A 18 14.85 -5.34 -10.88
C VAL A 18 14.59 -3.93 -11.38
N GLY A 19 15.32 -2.94 -10.84
CA GLY A 19 15.18 -1.55 -11.26
C GLY A 19 15.59 -1.31 -12.71
N ALA A 20 16.52 -2.08 -13.28
CA ALA A 20 16.87 -1.98 -14.70
C ALA A 20 15.76 -2.52 -15.60
N HIS A 21 15.20 -3.69 -15.27
CA HIS A 21 14.05 -4.26 -15.99
C HIS A 21 12.85 -3.32 -16.01
N LEU A 22 12.45 -2.82 -14.84
CA LEU A 22 11.31 -1.90 -14.71
C LEU A 22 11.52 -0.61 -15.52
N ARG A 23 12.72 -0.01 -15.48
CA ARG A 23 13.01 1.18 -16.29
C ARG A 23 12.96 0.89 -17.79
N ALA A 24 13.49 -0.27 -18.22
CA ALA A 24 13.43 -0.69 -19.61
C ALA A 24 11.98 -0.88 -20.11
N TRP A 25 11.06 -1.23 -19.21
CA TRP A 25 9.62 -1.31 -19.49
C TRP A 25 8.87 0.04 -19.39
N GLY A 26 9.58 1.14 -19.13
CA GLY A 26 9.01 2.49 -19.13
C GLY A 26 8.45 2.97 -17.78
N TYR A 27 8.74 2.27 -16.68
CA TYR A 27 8.34 2.70 -15.34
C TYR A 27 9.30 3.72 -14.75
N GLU A 28 8.77 4.62 -13.92
CA GLU A 28 9.61 5.40 -13.00
C GLU A 28 9.98 4.53 -11.80
N VAL A 29 11.26 4.48 -11.45
CA VAL A 29 11.74 3.56 -10.41
C VAL A 29 12.46 4.31 -9.29
N ALA A 30 11.92 4.16 -8.09
CA ALA A 30 12.59 4.43 -6.83
C ALA A 30 13.14 3.13 -6.22
N THR A 31 14.18 3.24 -5.40
CA THR A 31 14.75 2.10 -4.68
C THR A 31 14.93 2.45 -3.21
N ALA A 32 14.85 1.45 -2.34
CA ALA A 32 15.15 1.54 -0.91
C ALA A 32 15.83 0.26 -0.44
N SER A 33 16.82 0.34 0.45
CA SER A 33 17.53 -0.83 0.97
C SER A 33 16.86 -1.50 2.16
N GLY A 34 15.65 -1.07 2.52
CA GLY A 34 14.92 -1.54 3.70
C GLY A 34 13.70 -0.68 3.99
N VAL A 35 12.95 -1.06 5.02
CA VAL A 35 11.65 -0.46 5.33
C VAL A 35 11.76 1.04 5.64
N GLU A 36 12.76 1.49 6.39
CA GLU A 36 12.79 2.89 6.82
C GLU A 36 13.11 3.84 5.67
N GLU A 37 13.98 3.43 4.73
CA GLU A 37 14.18 4.18 3.50
C GLU A 37 12.92 4.11 2.61
N ALA A 38 12.22 2.97 2.57
CA ALA A 38 10.96 2.86 1.85
C ALA A 38 9.90 3.83 2.39
N LEU A 39 9.76 3.96 3.72
CA LEU A 39 8.85 4.92 4.34
C LEU A 39 9.24 6.38 4.05
N ALA A 40 10.54 6.70 4.07
CA ALA A 40 11.02 8.02 3.68
C ALA A 40 10.66 8.34 2.23
N VAL A 41 10.76 7.36 1.33
CA VAL A 41 10.34 7.48 -0.06
C VAL A 41 8.84 7.68 -0.19
N LEU A 42 8.03 6.89 0.51
CA LEU A 42 6.57 6.99 0.49
C LEU A 42 6.06 8.34 1.01
N GLY A 43 6.78 8.96 1.96
CA GLY A 43 6.47 10.30 2.45
C GLY A 43 6.85 11.44 1.49
N ALA A 44 7.84 11.22 0.62
CA ALA A 44 8.39 12.27 -0.25
C ALA A 44 7.83 12.26 -1.68
N ARG A 45 7.31 11.12 -2.15
CA ARG A 45 6.89 10.94 -3.55
C ARG A 45 5.71 9.98 -3.65
N HIS A 46 4.90 10.19 -4.67
CA HIS A 46 3.79 9.28 -4.96
C HIS A 46 4.34 7.96 -5.54
N VAL A 47 3.93 6.85 -4.93
CA VAL A 47 4.27 5.50 -5.35
C VAL A 47 2.97 4.75 -5.63
N HIS A 48 2.93 3.99 -6.71
CA HIS A 48 1.74 3.24 -7.11
C HIS A 48 1.87 1.75 -6.79
N ILE A 49 3.08 1.21 -6.99
CA ILE A 49 3.41 -0.19 -6.76
C ILE A 49 4.68 -0.26 -5.91
N VAL A 50 4.68 -1.13 -4.91
CA VAL A 50 5.87 -1.47 -4.12
C VAL A 50 6.24 -2.92 -4.42
N LEU A 51 7.49 -3.18 -4.78
CA LEU A 51 8.07 -4.51 -4.80
C LEU A 51 8.94 -4.62 -3.56
N THR A 52 8.69 -5.59 -2.68
CA THR A 52 9.44 -5.71 -1.43
C THR A 52 9.94 -7.13 -1.21
N ASP A 53 11.17 -7.26 -0.73
CA ASP A 53 11.59 -8.48 -0.03
C ASP A 53 10.81 -8.62 1.29
N ILE A 54 10.64 -9.85 1.74
CA ILE A 54 10.16 -10.18 3.08
C ILE A 54 11.33 -10.21 4.06
N GLU A 55 12.44 -10.79 3.66
CA GLU A 55 13.57 -11.01 4.55
C GLU A 55 14.56 -9.86 4.43
N MET A 56 14.49 -8.93 5.36
CA MET A 56 15.44 -7.82 5.43
C MET A 56 15.96 -7.64 6.86
N PRO A 57 17.22 -7.23 7.05
CA PRO A 57 17.74 -6.90 8.36
C PRO A 57 16.95 -5.78 9.05
N GLY A 58 16.65 -5.96 10.34
CA GLY A 58 15.93 -4.96 11.13
C GLY A 58 14.42 -5.12 11.00
N ARG A 59 13.75 -4.15 10.39
CA ARG A 59 12.31 -4.20 10.13
C ARG A 59 12.07 -4.93 8.81
N ASP A 60 11.22 -5.93 8.82
CA ASP A 60 11.04 -6.87 7.72
C ASP A 60 9.93 -6.44 6.74
N GLY A 61 9.77 -7.18 5.63
CA GLY A 61 8.74 -6.87 4.64
C GLY A 61 7.31 -7.10 5.14
N TYR A 62 7.09 -7.90 6.18
CA TYR A 62 5.77 -8.06 6.78
C TYR A 62 5.31 -6.77 7.47
N ASP A 63 6.22 -6.09 8.16
CA ASP A 63 5.94 -4.79 8.75
C ASP A 63 5.62 -3.74 7.68
N LEU A 64 6.36 -3.73 6.57
CA LEU A 64 6.05 -2.84 5.45
C LEU A 64 4.67 -3.15 4.86
N LEU A 65 4.29 -4.42 4.69
CA LEU A 65 2.96 -4.79 4.23
C LEU A 65 1.85 -4.28 5.16
N ARG A 66 2.02 -4.43 6.48
CA ARG A 66 1.07 -3.90 7.48
C ARG A 66 0.91 -2.38 7.34
N ILE A 67 2.03 -1.66 7.22
CA ILE A 67 2.02 -0.20 7.06
C ILE A 67 1.33 0.20 5.76
N LEU A 68 1.64 -0.47 4.64
CA LEU A 68 1.01 -0.18 3.36
C LEU A 68 -0.50 -0.44 3.40
N ARG A 69 -0.94 -1.54 4.02
CA ARG A 69 -2.36 -1.85 4.21
C ARG A 69 -3.08 -0.75 5.00
N ASP A 70 -2.48 -0.31 6.10
CA ASP A 70 -3.15 0.59 7.06
C ASP A 70 -3.05 2.06 6.65
N GLN A 71 -1.95 2.49 6.04
CA GLN A 71 -1.66 3.89 5.74
C GLN A 71 -1.70 4.22 4.24
N HIS A 72 -1.45 3.24 3.37
CA HIS A 72 -1.38 3.42 1.92
C HIS A 72 -2.20 2.38 1.12
N PRO A 73 -3.51 2.19 1.40
CA PRO A 73 -4.31 1.08 0.86
C PRO A 73 -4.48 1.10 -0.67
N LEU A 74 -4.15 2.22 -1.32
CA LEU A 74 -4.19 2.34 -2.78
C LEU A 74 -2.92 1.82 -3.46
N ILE A 75 -1.82 1.67 -2.71
CA ILE A 75 -0.58 1.07 -3.22
C ILE A 75 -0.79 -0.43 -3.42
N ARG A 76 -0.19 -0.98 -4.47
CA ARG A 76 -0.17 -2.43 -4.71
C ARG A 76 1.20 -2.98 -4.31
N ALA A 77 1.23 -3.80 -3.27
CA ALA A 77 2.45 -4.45 -2.83
C ALA A 77 2.64 -5.80 -3.54
N ILE A 78 3.77 -6.00 -4.19
CA ILE A 78 4.20 -7.28 -4.77
C ILE A 78 5.37 -7.76 -3.91
N VAL A 79 5.26 -8.98 -3.38
CA VAL A 79 6.32 -9.57 -2.58
C VAL A 79 7.33 -10.29 -3.48
N LEU A 80 8.61 -10.06 -3.28
CA LEU A 80 9.70 -10.84 -3.85
C LEU A 80 10.24 -11.73 -2.72
N THR A 81 10.26 -13.05 -2.86
CA THR A 81 10.67 -13.93 -1.74
C THR A 81 11.44 -15.15 -2.24
N SER A 82 12.46 -15.58 -1.51
CA SER A 82 13.14 -16.87 -1.75
C SER A 82 12.38 -18.06 -1.16
N HIS A 83 11.35 -17.80 -0.36
CA HIS A 83 10.50 -18.78 0.29
C HIS A 83 9.18 -18.94 -0.47
N ASP A 84 8.99 -20.11 -1.08
CA ASP A 84 7.79 -20.47 -1.83
C ASP A 84 6.85 -21.39 -1.03
N GLU A 85 7.05 -21.53 0.29
CA GLU A 85 6.13 -22.30 1.11
C GLU A 85 4.75 -21.66 1.15
N VAL A 86 3.72 -22.52 1.11
CA VAL A 86 2.32 -22.09 1.12
C VAL A 86 1.98 -21.22 2.33
N SER A 87 2.57 -21.49 3.51
CA SER A 87 2.37 -20.68 4.71
C SER A 87 2.81 -19.23 4.50
N THR A 88 4.02 -19.03 3.96
CA THR A 88 4.62 -17.71 3.70
C THR A 88 3.76 -16.92 2.72
N VAL A 89 3.34 -17.57 1.63
CA VAL A 89 2.44 -16.99 0.62
C VAL A 89 1.10 -16.57 1.23
N LEU A 90 0.48 -17.44 2.03
CA LEU A 90 -0.80 -17.14 2.68
C LEU A 90 -0.69 -15.95 3.63
N ASP A 91 0.42 -15.85 4.36
CA ASP A 91 0.60 -14.78 5.34
C ASP A 91 0.80 -13.42 4.67
N VAL A 92 1.59 -13.34 3.59
CA VAL A 92 1.74 -12.06 2.85
C VAL A 92 0.43 -11.62 2.18
N LEU A 93 -0.35 -12.56 1.65
CA LEU A 93 -1.66 -12.26 1.06
C LEU A 93 -2.65 -11.76 2.12
N LYS A 94 -2.70 -12.39 3.31
CA LYS A 94 -3.53 -11.91 4.44
C LYS A 94 -3.14 -10.50 4.90
N LEU A 95 -1.87 -10.14 4.76
CA LEU A 95 -1.35 -8.83 5.11
C LEU A 95 -1.56 -7.77 4.03
N GLY A 96 -2.19 -8.12 2.90
CA GLY A 96 -2.58 -7.18 1.86
C GLY A 96 -1.63 -7.10 0.68
N ALA A 97 -0.70 -8.06 0.54
CA ALA A 97 0.05 -8.21 -0.70
C ALA A 97 -0.93 -8.47 -1.87
N PHE A 98 -0.70 -7.76 -2.97
CA PHE A 98 -1.44 -7.94 -4.21
C PHE A 98 -1.03 -9.24 -4.92
N SER A 99 0.26 -9.55 -4.91
CA SER A 99 0.84 -10.75 -5.53
C SER A 99 2.20 -11.04 -4.90
N PHE A 100 2.80 -12.17 -5.27
CA PHE A 100 4.15 -12.55 -4.91
C PHE A 100 4.89 -13.12 -6.13
N VAL A 101 6.22 -13.03 -6.12
CA VAL A 101 7.14 -13.56 -7.14
C VAL A 101 8.30 -14.24 -6.41
N SER A 102 8.63 -15.47 -6.79
CA SER A 102 9.69 -16.25 -6.16
C SER A 102 11.09 -15.89 -6.72
N LYS A 103 12.09 -15.79 -5.83
CA LYS A 103 13.54 -15.70 -6.12
C LYS A 103 14.12 -17.13 -6.18
N PRO A 104 15.25 -17.42 -6.88
CA PRO A 104 16.27 -16.52 -7.45
C PRO A 104 16.09 -16.24 -8.93
N ILE A 105 15.12 -16.89 -9.58
CA ILE A 105 14.79 -16.62 -10.97
C ILE A 105 13.82 -15.45 -10.95
N LEU A 106 14.36 -14.23 -10.85
CA LEU A 106 13.66 -13.03 -11.29
C LEU A 106 13.47 -13.13 -12.79
N ASP A 107 12.61 -14.06 -13.21
CA ASP A 107 12.18 -14.20 -14.58
C ASP A 107 11.54 -12.87 -14.97
N PRO A 108 12.14 -12.12 -15.91
CA PRO A 108 11.62 -10.82 -16.29
C PRO A 108 10.18 -10.93 -16.79
N GLU A 109 9.75 -12.06 -17.34
CA GLU A 109 8.37 -12.26 -17.78
C GLU A 109 7.40 -12.39 -16.61
N ILE A 110 7.73 -13.19 -15.59
CA ILE A 110 6.90 -13.34 -14.38
C ILE A 110 6.79 -12.00 -13.65
N LEU A 111 7.93 -11.30 -13.50
CA LEU A 111 7.97 -9.98 -12.89
C LEU A 111 7.12 -8.96 -13.68
N ALA A 112 7.27 -8.93 -15.01
CA ALA A 112 6.50 -8.06 -15.89
C ALA A 112 4.99 -8.35 -15.77
N GLN A 113 4.61 -9.63 -15.72
CA GLN A 113 3.22 -10.04 -15.58
C GLN A 113 2.62 -9.58 -14.25
N ALA A 114 3.34 -9.78 -13.14
CA ALA A 114 2.88 -9.35 -11.82
C ALA A 114 2.68 -7.82 -11.76
N VAL A 115 3.62 -7.05 -12.30
CA VAL A 115 3.55 -5.58 -12.36
C VAL A 115 2.41 -5.13 -13.28
N ALA A 116 2.26 -5.74 -14.45
CA ALA A 116 1.18 -5.40 -15.39
C ALA A 116 -0.21 -5.66 -14.79
N GLN A 117 -0.39 -6.77 -14.07
CA GLN A 117 -1.63 -7.07 -13.36
C GLN A 117 -1.94 -6.03 -12.29
N ALA A 118 -0.94 -5.62 -11.51
CA ALA A 118 -1.09 -4.56 -10.51
C ALA A 118 -1.47 -3.22 -11.16
N GLU A 119 -0.86 -2.89 -12.30
CA GLU A 119 -1.15 -1.68 -13.05
C GLU A 119 -2.57 -1.67 -13.63
N VAL A 120 -3.04 -2.78 -14.20
CA VAL A 120 -4.42 -2.90 -14.71
C VAL A 120 -5.44 -2.62 -13.60
N VAL A 121 -5.23 -3.21 -12.43
CA VAL A 121 -6.11 -2.98 -11.26
C VAL A 121 -6.06 -1.52 -10.83
N LEU A 122 -4.86 -0.94 -10.72
CA LEU A 122 -4.68 0.47 -10.36
C LEU A 122 -5.41 1.41 -11.33
N ARG A 123 -5.25 1.22 -12.64
CA ARG A 123 -5.90 2.04 -13.67
C ARG A 123 -7.42 1.94 -13.56
N GLY A 124 -7.94 0.73 -13.36
CA GLY A 124 -9.36 0.52 -13.12
C GLY A 124 -9.90 1.29 -11.91
N TRP A 125 -9.12 1.41 -10.83
CA TRP A 125 -9.48 2.23 -9.67
C TRP A 125 -9.43 3.73 -9.97
N LEU A 126 -8.36 4.20 -10.62
CA LEU A 126 -8.19 5.62 -10.95
C LEU A 126 -9.29 6.12 -11.90
N ASP A 127 -9.66 5.33 -12.91
CA ASP A 127 -10.72 5.67 -13.86
C ASP A 127 -12.08 5.80 -13.16
N ARG A 128 -12.37 4.89 -12.20
CA ARG A 128 -13.58 4.96 -11.37
C ARG A 128 -13.60 6.23 -10.52
N LEU A 129 -12.51 6.57 -9.84
CA LEU A 129 -12.42 7.79 -9.03
C LEU A 129 -12.59 9.06 -9.89
N ALA A 130 -11.98 9.11 -11.08
CA ALA A 130 -12.14 10.23 -12.01
C ALA A 130 -13.59 10.40 -12.50
N SER A 131 -14.30 9.28 -12.70
CA SER A 131 -15.71 9.28 -13.14
C SER A 131 -16.67 9.80 -12.05
N VAL A 132 -16.39 9.53 -10.78
CA VAL A 132 -17.19 10.00 -9.64
C VAL A 132 -17.04 11.51 -9.46
N SER A 133 -15.83 12.05 -9.62
CA SER A 133 -15.55 13.48 -9.48
C SER A 133 -16.26 14.33 -10.56
N ARG A 134 -16.42 13.83 -11.80
CA ARG A 134 -17.12 14.55 -12.88
C ARG A 134 -18.63 14.68 -12.67
N ARG A 135 -19.26 13.79 -11.91
CA ARG A 135 -20.71 13.89 -11.60
C ARG A 135 -21.04 14.97 -10.56
N ARG A 136 -20.03 15.60 -9.94
CA ARG A 136 -20.20 16.65 -8.93
C ARG A 136 -19.80 18.06 -9.40
N LYS A 137 -19.91 18.37 -10.71
CA LYS A 137 -20.03 19.77 -11.14
C LYS A 137 -21.50 20.20 -11.00
N PRO A 138 -21.86 21.13 -10.09
CA PRO A 138 -23.17 21.74 -10.13
C PRO A 138 -23.25 22.70 -11.31
N SER A 139 -24.34 22.60 -12.06
CA SER A 139 -24.82 23.63 -12.98
C SER A 139 -24.97 24.98 -12.25
N GLY A 140 -24.74 26.08 -12.97
CA GLY A 140 -24.41 27.39 -12.42
C GLY A 140 -25.50 28.19 -11.68
N THR A 141 -24.99 29.24 -11.03
CA THR A 141 -25.58 30.56 -10.73
C THR A 141 -26.80 30.65 -9.80
N THR A 142 -26.57 31.17 -8.60
CA THR A 142 -27.05 32.52 -8.22
C THR A 142 -26.28 33.00 -6.99
N ALA A 143 -25.68 34.18 -7.12
CA ALA A 143 -25.12 34.91 -5.99
C ALA A 143 -26.25 35.32 -5.04
N VAL A 144 -26.15 34.92 -3.79
CA VAL A 144 -26.85 35.53 -2.66
C VAL A 144 -25.86 35.57 -1.50
N GLU A 145 -25.26 36.74 -1.25
CA GLU A 145 -24.92 37.13 0.13
C GLU A 145 -26.23 37.56 0.82
N PRO A 146 -26.39 37.53 2.16
CA PRO A 146 -25.34 37.62 3.18
C PRO A 146 -25.57 36.75 4.45
N HIS A 147 -24.70 36.99 5.44
CA HIS A 147 -24.99 37.04 6.88
C HIS A 147 -24.33 35.96 7.76
N ALA A 148 -23.64 36.47 8.78
CA ALA A 148 -22.86 35.75 9.75
C ALA A 148 -23.73 34.83 10.62
N ALA A 149 -23.28 33.59 10.78
CA ALA A 149 -23.65 32.75 11.92
C ALA A 149 -22.45 31.90 12.28
N GLN A 150 -21.96 32.07 13.52
CA GLN A 150 -20.92 31.25 14.14
C GLN A 150 -21.44 29.83 14.29
N THR A 151 -20.72 28.86 13.75
CA THR A 151 -20.94 27.43 14.03
C THR A 151 -20.08 27.05 15.24
N PRO A 152 -20.63 26.37 16.26
CA PRO A 152 -19.88 26.02 17.45
C PRO A 152 -18.85 24.91 17.17
N VAL A 153 -17.74 24.96 17.91
CA VAL A 153 -16.70 23.94 17.99
C VAL A 153 -17.31 22.66 18.58
N PRO A 154 -17.15 21.46 17.98
CA PRO A 154 -17.52 20.22 18.65
C PRO A 154 -16.52 19.90 19.77
N GLU A 155 -17.05 19.70 20.98
CA GLU A 155 -16.29 19.25 22.16
C GLU A 155 -15.64 17.88 21.91
N SER A 156 -14.39 17.72 22.38
CA SER A 156 -13.65 16.46 22.33
C SER A 156 -14.34 15.38 23.17
N PRO A 157 -14.45 14.12 22.69
CA PRO A 157 -14.90 13.03 23.54
C PRO A 157 -13.84 12.71 24.60
N GLY A 158 -14.26 12.69 25.87
CA GLY A 158 -13.44 12.33 27.04
C GLY A 158 -12.97 10.87 27.03
N PRO A 159 -12.10 10.49 27.99
CA PRO A 159 -11.36 9.23 27.95
C PRO A 159 -12.27 7.99 28.07
N LEU A 160 -11.98 6.99 27.23
CA LEU A 160 -12.59 5.66 27.27
C LEU A 160 -11.98 4.84 28.41
N THR A 161 -12.66 4.74 29.55
CA THR A 161 -12.23 3.87 30.66
C THR A 161 -13.26 2.86 31.18
N ASP A 162 -14.41 2.65 30.53
CA ASP A 162 -15.37 1.64 30.99
C ASP A 162 -15.64 0.54 29.96
N PHE A 163 -14.73 -0.44 29.93
CA PHE A 163 -15.04 -1.81 29.46
C PHE A 163 -14.32 -2.82 30.37
N LEU A 164 -14.71 -2.84 31.66
CA LEU A 164 -14.57 -4.04 32.48
C LEU A 164 -15.94 -4.72 32.53
N LEU A 165 -16.05 -5.88 31.88
CA LEU A 165 -17.18 -6.79 32.04
C LEU A 165 -17.18 -7.37 33.47
N PRO A 166 -18.33 -7.48 34.14
CA PRO A 166 -18.42 -8.12 35.45
C PRO A 166 -18.09 -9.62 35.35
N THR A 167 -17.29 -10.12 36.30
CA THR A 167 -16.70 -11.46 36.37
C THR A 167 -17.70 -12.62 36.51
N ASP A 168 -19.01 -12.35 36.57
CA ASP A 168 -20.05 -13.34 36.89
C ASP A 168 -20.70 -14.00 35.65
N GLN A 169 -20.11 -13.81 34.46
CA GLN A 169 -20.56 -14.43 33.19
C GLN A 169 -19.53 -15.37 32.55
N LEU A 170 -18.55 -15.86 33.31
CA LEU A 170 -17.64 -16.90 32.85
C LEU A 170 -18.30 -18.28 32.98
N VAL A 171 -18.80 -18.80 31.87
CA VAL A 171 -19.19 -20.22 31.73
C VAL A 171 -17.91 -21.07 31.68
N PRO A 172 -17.77 -22.14 32.49
CA PRO A 172 -16.62 -23.03 32.37
C PRO A 172 -16.72 -23.85 31.08
N LEU A 173 -15.63 -23.87 30.31
CA LEU A 173 -15.47 -24.74 29.13
C LEU A 173 -15.21 -26.19 29.58
N PRO A 174 -15.67 -27.21 28.83
CA PRO A 174 -15.41 -28.62 29.11
C PRO A 174 -13.95 -29.04 28.86
#